data_AF-A0A961S1G7-F1
#
_entry.id   AF-A0A961S1G7-F1
#
_cell.length_a   1.000
_cell.length_b   1.000
_cell.length_c   1.000
_cell.angle_alpha   90.00
_cell.angle_beta   90.00
_cell.angle_gamma   90.00
#
_symmetry.space_group_name_H-M   'P 1'
#
loop_
_entity.id
_entity.type
_entity.pdbx_description
1 polymer ?
#
loop_
_entity_poly.entity_id
_entity_poly.type
_entity_poly.pdbx_seq_one_letter_code
_entity_poly.pdbx_strand_id
1 'polypeptide(L)'
;MNFASDNVYGVHPAILQALNDANAGTAPSYGGDDFTKRAEAELQRIFGCDLRAFLVTSGTAANGLALSAISPGFGAIICHGEAHICVDECN
;
A
#
# COMPACT_ATOMS: atom_id res chain seq x y z
N MET A 1 1.64 -5.39 27.55
CA MET A 1 1.75 -5.73 26.12
C MET A 1 0.33 -5.72 25.57
N ASN A 2 0.06 -4.97 24.51
CA ASN A 2 -1.25 -4.98 23.84
C ASN A 2 -1.28 -6.19 22.89
N PHE A 3 -2.39 -6.92 22.81
CA PHE A 3 -2.55 -8.10 21.94
C PHE A 3 -3.81 -8.01 21.06
N ALA A 4 -4.43 -6.84 20.95
CA ALA A 4 -5.66 -6.67 20.18
C ALA A 4 -5.42 -6.72 18.67
N SER A 5 -4.45 -5.96 18.18
CA SER A 5 -4.03 -5.92 16.78
C SER A 5 -2.65 -5.28 16.68
N ASP A 6 -1.94 -5.51 15.58
CA ASP A 6 -0.69 -4.84 15.26
C ASP A 6 -0.89 -3.40 14.74
N ASN A 7 -2.07 -3.07 14.22
CA ASN A 7 -2.40 -1.73 13.75
C ASN A 7 -2.53 -0.66 14.86
N VAL A 8 -2.44 -1.07 16.12
CA VAL A 8 -2.47 -0.17 17.30
C VAL A 8 -1.07 0.34 17.67
N TYR A 9 -0.02 -0.23 17.08
CA TYR A 9 1.35 0.19 17.36
C TYR A 9 1.74 1.42 16.56
N GLY A 10 2.60 2.23 17.16
CA GLY A 10 3.16 3.41 16.52
C GLY A 10 4.13 3.04 15.39
N VAL A 11 4.46 4.05 14.60
CA VAL A 11 5.43 3.97 13.49
C VAL A 11 6.86 3.70 14.00
N HIS A 12 7.62 2.89 13.26
CA HIS A 12 9.01 2.59 13.58
C HIS A 12 9.89 3.87 13.50
N PRO A 13 10.84 4.11 14.43
CA PRO A 13 11.64 5.34 14.45
C PRO A 13 12.38 5.67 13.15
N ALA A 14 12.88 4.66 12.44
CA ALA A 14 13.53 4.86 11.14
C ALA A 14 12.59 5.46 10.07
N ILE A 15 11.29 5.14 10.12
CA ILE A 15 10.29 5.72 9.21
C ILE A 15 10.04 7.18 9.57
N LEU A 16 9.92 7.51 10.87
CA LEU A 16 9.82 8.90 11.32
C LEU A 16 11.02 9.74 10.88
N GLN A 17 12.23 9.18 11.00
CA GLN A 17 13.43 9.86 10.53
C GLN A 17 13.40 10.08 9.02
N ALA A 18 13.01 9.07 8.23
CA ALA A 18 12.89 9.20 6.78
C ALA A 18 11.85 10.26 6.37
N LEU A 19 10.73 10.36 7.08
CA LEU A 19 9.74 11.42 6.87
C LEU A 19 10.33 12.81 7.17
N ASN A 20 11.07 12.94 8.28
CA ASN A 20 11.73 14.19 8.63
C ASN A 20 12.79 14.60 7.59
N ASP A 21 13.57 13.64 7.09
CA ASP A 21 14.57 13.87 6.05
C ASP A 21 13.91 14.27 4.71
N ALA A 22 12.77 13.68 4.38
CA ALA A 22 11.97 14.01 3.20
C ALA A 22 11.24 15.36 3.30
N ASN A 23 11.09 15.92 4.50
CA ASN A 23 10.41 17.20 4.75
C ASN A 23 11.27 18.43 4.40
N ALA A 24 12.45 18.25 3.81
CA ALA A 24 13.32 19.32 3.37
C ALA A 24 13.10 19.67 1.88
N GLY A 25 12.98 20.96 1.57
CA GLY A 25 12.91 21.45 0.19
C GLY A 25 11.55 21.22 -0.47
N THR A 26 11.56 20.95 -1.78
CA THR A 26 10.35 20.74 -2.59
C THR A 26 10.54 19.53 -3.49
N ALA A 27 9.47 18.77 -3.71
CA ALA A 27 9.46 17.64 -4.63
C ALA A 27 8.25 17.71 -5.58
N PRO A 28 8.36 17.16 -6.81
CA PRO A 28 7.21 17.01 -7.70
C PRO A 28 6.10 16.16 -7.08
N SER A 29 4.84 16.56 -7.31
CA SER A 29 3.66 15.88 -6.78
C SER A 29 3.34 14.57 -7.51
N TYR A 30 2.36 13.82 -6.98
CA TYR A 30 1.73 12.65 -7.63
C TYR A 30 2.71 11.54 -8.03
N GLY A 31 3.72 11.28 -7.19
CA GLY A 31 4.71 10.21 -7.42
C GLY A 31 5.83 10.58 -8.39
N GLY A 32 5.92 11.83 -8.83
CA GLY A 32 7.02 12.31 -9.67
C GLY A 32 8.35 12.51 -8.93
N ASP A 33 8.33 12.41 -7.61
CA ASP A 33 9.48 12.59 -6.73
C ASP A 33 10.44 11.39 -6.73
N ASP A 34 11.64 11.61 -6.21
CA ASP A 34 12.69 10.58 -6.19
C ASP A 34 12.49 9.55 -5.08
N PHE A 35 11.71 9.84 -4.03
CA PHE A 35 11.39 8.85 -3.00
C PHE A 35 10.48 7.77 -3.57
N THR A 36 9.46 8.16 -4.34
CA THR A 36 8.58 7.23 -5.05
C THR A 36 9.34 6.34 -6.03
N LYS A 37 10.22 6.93 -6.86
CA LYS A 37 11.06 6.15 -7.80
C LYS A 37 11.96 5.16 -7.09
N ARG A 38 12.59 5.56 -5.99
CA ARG A 38 13.43 4.68 -5.18
C ARG A 38 12.64 3.54 -4.56
N ALA A 39 11.44 3.81 -4.05
CA ALA A 39 10.57 2.76 -3.51
C ALA A 39 10.18 1.74 -4.59
N GLU A 40 9.79 2.20 -5.78
CA GLU A 40 9.45 1.32 -6.91
C GLU A 40 10.65 0.46 -7.36
N ALA A 41 11.85 1.06 -7.49
CA ALA A 41 13.07 0.34 -7.84
C ALA A 41 13.47 -0.72 -6.79
N GLU A 42 13.31 -0.41 -5.49
CA GLU A 42 13.55 -1.39 -4.43
C GLU A 42 12.54 -2.53 -4.45
N LEU A 43 11.26 -2.26 -4.76
CA LEU A 43 10.25 -3.30 -4.93
C LEU A 43 10.59 -4.19 -6.12
N GLN A 44 10.96 -3.63 -7.28
CA GLN A 44 11.43 -4.40 -8.43
C GLN A 44 12.61 -5.30 -8.07
N ARG A 45 13.59 -4.77 -7.30
CA ARG A 45 14.74 -5.54 -6.82
C ARG A 45 14.34 -6.68 -5.88
N ILE A 46 13.42 -6.42 -4.93
CA ILE A 46 12.95 -7.41 -3.96
C ILE A 46 12.19 -8.54 -4.65
N PHE A 47 11.28 -8.20 -5.58
CA PHE A 47 10.46 -9.19 -6.29
C PHE A 47 11.17 -9.84 -7.47
N GLY A 48 12.28 -9.25 -7.95
CA GLY A 48 13.10 -9.82 -9.02
C GLY A 48 12.41 -9.81 -10.38
N CYS A 49 11.46 -8.91 -10.61
CA CYS A 49 10.73 -8.78 -11.86
C CYS A 49 10.46 -7.32 -12.22
N ASP A 50 10.18 -7.10 -13.51
CA ASP A 50 9.67 -5.82 -13.97
C ASP A 50 8.23 -5.66 -13.48
N LEU A 51 8.03 -4.78 -12.50
CA LEU A 51 6.73 -4.45 -11.92
C LEU A 51 6.54 -2.95 -11.86
N ARG A 52 5.27 -2.55 -11.71
CA ARG A 52 4.87 -1.19 -11.37
C ARG A 52 4.29 -1.17 -9.97
N ALA A 53 4.68 -0.18 -9.16
CA ALA A 53 4.17 -0.01 -7.81
C ALA A 53 3.29 1.24 -7.71
N PHE A 54 2.11 1.10 -7.10
CA PHE A 54 1.21 2.21 -6.80
C PHE A 54 1.03 2.31 -5.29
N LEU A 55 1.64 3.33 -4.67
CA LEU A 55 1.57 3.54 -3.23
C LEU A 55 0.20 4.12 -2.86
N VAL A 56 -0.49 3.47 -1.94
CA VAL A 56 -1.82 3.86 -1.43
C VAL A 56 -1.83 3.85 0.08
N THR A 57 -2.83 4.49 0.68
CA THR A 57 -2.86 4.81 2.11
C THR A 57 -3.29 3.66 3.02
N SER A 58 -3.98 2.63 2.50
CA SER A 58 -4.46 1.50 3.29
C SER A 58 -4.56 0.20 2.48
N GLY A 59 -4.59 -0.93 3.19
CA GLY A 59 -4.83 -2.25 2.59
C GLY A 59 -6.18 -2.31 1.85
N THR A 60 -7.22 -1.72 2.42
CA THR A 60 -8.56 -1.67 1.81
C THR A 60 -8.57 -0.90 0.49
N ALA A 61 -7.88 0.24 0.42
CA ALA A 61 -7.74 0.96 -0.84
C ALA A 61 -6.96 0.13 -1.88
N ALA A 62 -5.89 -0.55 -1.46
CA ALA A 62 -5.09 -1.41 -2.34
C ALA A 62 -5.93 -2.55 -2.93
N ASN A 63 -6.66 -3.28 -2.08
CA ASN A 63 -7.53 -4.38 -2.49
C ASN A 63 -8.62 -3.88 -3.43
N GLY A 64 -9.37 -2.84 -3.05
CA GLY A 64 -10.46 -2.31 -3.87
C GLY A 64 -10.00 -1.85 -5.25
N LEU A 65 -8.85 -1.15 -5.33
CA LEU A 65 -8.27 -0.74 -6.61
C LEU A 65 -7.82 -1.93 -7.46
N ALA A 66 -7.10 -2.89 -6.87
CA ALA A 66 -6.64 -4.08 -7.59
C ALA A 66 -7.82 -4.91 -8.13
N LEU A 67 -8.85 -5.11 -7.31
CA LEU A 67 -10.04 -5.88 -7.66
C LEU A 67 -10.89 -5.20 -8.73
N SER A 68 -11.07 -3.88 -8.65
CA SER A 68 -11.81 -3.12 -9.67
C SER A 68 -11.10 -3.09 -11.03
N ALA A 69 -9.77 -3.25 -11.05
CA ALA A 69 -9.00 -3.35 -12.28
C ALA A 69 -9.14 -4.71 -12.99
N ILE A 70 -9.49 -5.77 -12.27
CA ILE A 70 -9.54 -7.15 -12.81
C ILE A 70 -10.95 -7.70 -12.99
N SER A 71 -11.99 -7.04 -12.47
CA SER A 71 -13.39 -7.45 -12.59
C SER A 71 -14.28 -6.31 -13.08
N PRO A 72 -15.14 -6.51 -14.09
CA PRO A 72 -16.15 -5.53 -14.44
C PRO A 72 -17.18 -5.38 -13.30
N GLY A 73 -17.96 -4.30 -13.32
CA GLY A 73 -18.97 -4.02 -12.28
C GLY A 73 -20.10 -5.06 -12.16
N PHE A 74 -20.28 -5.90 -13.18
CA PHE A 74 -21.21 -7.05 -13.17
C PHE A 74 -20.50 -8.40 -12.98
N GLY A 75 -19.18 -8.38 -12.77
CA GLY A 75 -18.37 -9.58 -12.51
C GLY A 75 -18.48 -10.04 -11.06
N ALA A 76 -17.82 -11.16 -10.77
CA ALA A 76 -17.75 -11.74 -9.44
C ALA A 76 -16.30 -12.03 -9.04
N ILE A 77 -15.99 -11.84 -7.76
CA ILE A 77 -14.68 -12.12 -7.17
C ILE A 77 -14.86 -13.26 -6.18
N ILE A 78 -14.18 -14.37 -6.43
CA ILE A 78 -14.22 -15.55 -5.56
C ILE A 78 -13.12 -15.40 -4.51
N CYS A 79 -13.49 -15.51 -3.24
CA CYS A 79 -12.56 -15.46 -2.12
C CYS A 79 -13.00 -16.41 -1.00
N HIS A 80 -12.13 -16.61 -0.02
CA HIS A 80 -12.46 -17.37 1.18
C HIS A 80 -13.51 -16.61 2.01
N GLY A 81 -14.38 -17.34 2.72
CA GLY A 81 -15.45 -16.73 3.54
C GLY A 81 -14.95 -15.87 4.71
N GLU A 82 -13.68 -16.00 5.06
CA GLU A 82 -13.00 -15.19 6.10
C GLU A 82 -11.98 -14.21 5.51
N ALA A 83 -11.93 -14.05 4.19
CA ALA A 83 -11.01 -13.09 3.58
C ALA A 83 -11.39 -11.67 3.98
N HIS A 84 -10.41 -10.82 4.30
CA HIS A 84 -10.62 -9.43 4.72
C HIS A 84 -11.49 -8.65 3.71
N ILE A 85 -11.29 -8.89 2.41
CA ILE A 85 -12.11 -8.30 1.34
C ILE A 85 -13.60 -8.63 1.49
N CYS A 86 -13.95 -9.80 2.02
CA CYS A 86 -15.32 -10.28 2.20
C CYS A 86 -15.93 -9.83 3.53
N VAL A 87 -15.16 -9.79 4.62
CA VAL A 87 -15.69 -9.58 5.97
C VAL A 87 -15.60 -8.13 6.44
N ASP A 88 -14.54 -7.40 6.07
CA ASP A 88 -14.23 -6.08 6.63
C ASP A 88 -14.28 -4.96 5.57
N GLU A 89 -14.24 -5.29 4.27
CA GLU A 89 -14.14 -4.30 3.18
C GLU A 89 -15.35 -4.29 2.22
N CYS A 90 -16.27 -5.24 2.37
CA CYS A 90 -17.49 -5.38 1.56
C CYS A 90 -18.76 -4.78 2.22
N ASN A 91 -18.60 -3.91 3.21
CA ASN A 91 -19.71 -3.30 3.96
C ASN A 91 -20.22 -1.99 3.36
#